data_AF-E6YX97-F1
#
_entry.id   AF-E6YX97-F1
#
_cell.length_a   1.000
_cell.length_b   1.000
_cell.length_c   1.000
_cell.angle_alpha   90.00
_cell.angle_beta   90.00
_cell.angle_gamma   90.00
#
_symmetry.space_group_name_H-M   'P 1'
#
loop_
_entity.id
_entity.type
_entity.pdbx_description
1 polymer ?
#
loop_
_entity_poly.entity_id
_entity_poly.type
_entity_poly.pdbx_seq_one_letter_code
_entity_poly.pdbx_strand_id
1 'polypeptide(L)'
;MPLQKKVFSKFKSLSQEKTSSLEKQLSKLRDGVPLTKGLSSKLKDNIPSAKGLSSKLKQDLLPETVEQPKYRLIFTGKNPAPYRIVAIRSFGNVTEGDLGGSVENEENLSQQGDCWIYGNAEVFGNARVYDNAKIIDNARVHGNAKIYDKACVSEYAQIYGNARIYGKSHITDDAKIYGQAKVYGRARVYGHAEIYDDAKVHGRAEINCHAKIFDHAEIYENAIVTHKSRVHGKAEVFGNAHIKEQSEIFGKSMICDAAIISNNAKIFGNSKIYGSAHIYKNAVVSGGTIYENATIMDNAQVSGCAKIFGNAKIYDNSKISGYTKIFNNAKIFGNAAISGNAKVFQNAQVKNNAEVRGNAKVYGNSIISDNAKVYDDAEVYNEAMIYKNARVFGKSIAAGKAKVYDNAQLYGNAIISGQVQCFENAKIYGQAKIADKVKIYGQAKIYEFAEVWDSANIFGDACVFGKSQIFGNSEIFDDAKIYDFAAITEDVKVYGNAKIYGHARIFGGAKISGDTFIAGQVKVFGNPEICDMRLFNYETISDNPSLLDENQMKILHGKEKQILNESNLNDNIAKVLNERQIVNLNKKDSTIEDIDAAQKINNSNNIEIKRNVSEIVTAKNPLNFAV
;
A
#
# COMPACT_ATOMS: atom_id res chain seq x y z
N MET A 1 -40.43 -0.58 49.88
CA MET A 1 -41.55 0.39 49.78
C MET A 1 -41.31 1.66 50.63
N PRO A 2 -40.61 2.71 50.12
CA PRO A 2 -40.92 4.07 50.59
C PRO A 2 -41.26 5.10 49.49
N LEU A 3 -40.82 4.91 48.24
CA LEU A 3 -40.97 5.94 47.19
C LEU A 3 -42.42 6.16 46.72
N GLN A 4 -43.25 5.12 46.68
CA GLN A 4 -44.63 5.21 46.17
C GLN A 4 -45.52 6.19 46.96
N LYS A 5 -45.32 6.33 48.29
CA LYS A 5 -46.11 7.27 49.12
C LYS A 5 -45.82 8.74 48.82
N LYS A 6 -44.59 9.10 48.40
CA LYS A 6 -44.22 10.49 48.06
C LYS A 6 -44.75 10.95 46.70
N VAL A 7 -45.01 10.03 45.76
CA VAL A 7 -45.63 10.36 44.47
C VAL A 7 -47.13 10.59 44.63
N PHE A 8 -47.81 9.71 45.39
CA PHE A 8 -49.25 9.83 45.65
C PHE A 8 -49.64 11.12 46.40
N SER A 9 -48.85 11.57 47.37
CA SER A 9 -49.14 12.84 48.08
C SER A 9 -49.03 14.06 47.16
N LYS A 10 -48.02 14.07 46.26
CA LYS A 10 -47.78 15.17 45.31
C LYS A 10 -48.83 15.23 44.18
N PHE A 11 -49.40 14.10 43.78
CA PHE A 11 -50.56 14.06 42.88
C PHE A 11 -51.83 14.61 43.56
N LYS A 12 -52.05 14.30 44.85
CA LYS A 12 -53.23 14.75 45.58
C LYS A 12 -53.25 16.27 45.79
N SER A 13 -52.09 16.89 46.05
CA SER A 13 -51.99 18.35 46.16
C SER A 13 -52.23 19.08 44.83
N LEU A 14 -51.64 18.60 43.73
CA LEU A 14 -51.82 19.18 42.38
C LEU A 14 -53.28 19.11 41.88
N SER A 15 -54.03 18.10 42.32
CA SER A 15 -55.46 17.99 42.05
C SER A 15 -56.26 19.08 42.80
N GLN A 16 -56.00 19.25 44.11
CA GLN A 16 -56.71 20.23 44.95
C GLN A 16 -56.44 21.70 44.56
N GLU A 17 -55.22 22.04 44.09
CA GLU A 17 -54.93 23.39 43.60
C GLU A 17 -55.74 23.74 42.34
N LYS A 18 -55.95 22.78 41.43
CA LYS A 18 -56.72 23.01 40.20
C LYS A 18 -58.21 23.21 40.47
N THR A 19 -58.83 22.44 41.37
CA THR A 19 -60.23 22.66 41.75
C THR A 19 -60.44 24.01 42.44
N SER A 20 -59.56 24.40 43.36
CA SER A 20 -59.60 25.71 44.03
C SER A 20 -59.52 26.89 43.05
N SER A 21 -58.71 26.75 41.99
CA SER A 21 -58.60 27.76 40.93
C SER A 21 -59.88 27.90 40.12
N LEU A 22 -60.54 26.80 39.74
CA LEU A 22 -61.82 26.82 39.03
C LEU A 22 -62.96 27.39 39.89
N GLU A 23 -63.03 27.05 41.17
CA GLU A 23 -64.04 27.61 42.09
C GLU A 23 -63.88 29.12 42.26
N LYS A 24 -62.64 29.63 42.31
CA LYS A 24 -62.33 31.08 42.29
C LYS A 24 -62.62 31.78 40.95
N GLN A 25 -62.74 31.05 39.85
CA GLN A 25 -63.19 31.60 38.57
C GLN A 25 -64.73 31.59 38.46
N LEU A 26 -65.38 30.56 38.98
CA LEU A 26 -66.85 30.45 39.06
C LEU A 26 -67.48 31.47 40.01
N SER A 27 -66.84 31.81 41.13
CA SER A 27 -67.36 32.85 42.05
C SER A 27 -67.37 34.25 41.42
N LYS A 28 -66.42 34.56 40.53
CA LYS A 28 -66.34 35.84 39.82
C LYS A 28 -67.40 36.04 38.73
N LEU A 29 -68.19 35.02 38.41
CA LEU A 29 -69.29 35.09 37.44
C LEU A 29 -70.67 35.26 38.10
N ARG A 30 -70.74 35.37 39.43
CA ARG A 30 -72.01 35.32 40.17
C ARG A 30 -72.61 36.68 40.54
N ASP A 31 -71.82 37.75 40.51
CA ASP A 31 -72.22 39.10 40.95
C ASP A 31 -72.37 40.04 39.74
N GLY A 32 -73.58 40.10 39.15
CA GLY A 32 -73.82 40.89 37.92
C GLY A 32 -75.24 40.82 37.31
N VAL A 33 -76.28 41.09 38.11
CA VAL A 33 -77.53 41.87 37.82
C VAL A 33 -78.04 42.02 36.35
N PRO A 34 -79.37 41.98 36.02
CA PRO A 34 -80.57 41.49 36.72
C PRO A 34 -81.48 40.55 35.87
N LEU A 35 -82.60 40.08 36.44
CA LEU A 35 -83.71 39.44 35.68
C LEU A 35 -84.60 40.49 34.97
N THR A 36 -84.80 40.35 33.66
CA THR A 36 -86.05 40.75 32.97
C THR A 36 -86.43 39.77 31.85
N LYS A 37 -87.71 39.76 31.49
CA LYS A 37 -88.34 38.76 30.62
C LYS A 37 -88.04 38.99 29.13
N GLY A 38 -87.94 37.89 28.39
CA GLY A 38 -88.26 37.85 26.96
C GLY A 38 -87.07 37.70 26.01
N LEU A 39 -86.64 36.45 25.77
CA LEU A 39 -86.03 36.01 24.52
C LEU A 39 -86.01 34.48 24.45
N SER A 40 -87.16 33.91 24.07
CA SER A 40 -87.23 32.53 23.60
C SER A 40 -86.54 32.39 22.23
N SER A 41 -86.23 31.15 21.85
CA SER A 41 -85.89 30.68 20.48
C SER A 41 -84.45 30.76 19.94
N LYS A 42 -83.38 31.01 20.73
CA LYS A 42 -81.97 30.84 20.26
C LYS A 42 -80.94 30.23 21.24
N LEU A 43 -81.37 29.57 22.32
CA LEU A 43 -80.46 29.02 23.35
C LEU A 43 -80.69 27.54 23.73
N LYS A 44 -81.33 26.73 22.86
CA LYS A 44 -81.58 25.30 23.14
C LYS A 44 -80.54 24.31 22.59
N ASP A 45 -79.57 24.77 21.78
CA ASP A 45 -78.74 23.85 20.98
C ASP A 45 -77.29 23.66 21.49
N ASN A 46 -76.92 24.20 22.66
CA ASN A 46 -75.53 24.12 23.17
C ASN A 46 -75.40 23.82 24.67
N ILE A 47 -76.29 22.99 25.23
CA ILE A 47 -76.07 22.36 26.54
C ILE A 47 -76.02 20.84 26.32
N PRO A 48 -74.84 20.20 26.40
CA PRO A 48 -74.75 18.74 26.35
C PRO A 48 -75.58 18.11 27.46
N SER A 49 -76.42 17.13 27.12
CA SER A 49 -77.26 16.45 28.10
C SER A 49 -76.45 15.84 29.25
N ALA A 50 -77.08 15.58 30.40
CA ALA A 50 -76.45 14.89 31.52
C ALA A 50 -75.89 13.49 31.14
N LYS A 51 -76.46 12.84 30.10
CA LYS A 51 -75.87 11.63 29.48
C LYS A 51 -74.54 11.91 28.77
N GLY A 52 -74.39 13.07 28.13
CA GLY A 52 -73.15 13.51 27.46
C GLY A 52 -72.03 13.93 28.42
N LEU A 53 -72.36 14.51 29.58
CA LEU A 53 -71.38 14.67 30.66
C LEU A 53 -71.03 13.32 31.30
N SER A 54 -72.00 12.42 31.48
CA SER A 54 -71.74 11.06 31.98
C SER A 54 -70.83 10.26 31.04
N SER A 55 -70.96 10.39 29.72
CA SER A 55 -70.06 9.72 28.77
C SER A 55 -68.65 10.31 28.79
N LYS A 56 -68.49 11.64 28.85
CA LYS A 56 -67.15 12.26 28.98
C LYS A 56 -66.48 11.93 30.32
N LEU A 57 -67.19 12.07 31.43
CA LEU A 57 -66.66 11.71 32.76
C LEU A 57 -66.37 10.20 32.90
N LYS A 58 -67.08 9.32 32.19
CA LYS A 58 -66.71 7.90 32.08
C LYS A 58 -65.48 7.67 31.20
N GLN A 59 -65.23 8.52 30.20
CA GLN A 59 -64.06 8.41 29.33
C GLN A 59 -62.79 8.91 30.03
N ASP A 60 -62.91 9.90 30.92
CA ASP A 60 -61.79 10.52 31.65
C ASP A 60 -61.48 9.88 33.02
N LEU A 61 -62.31 8.95 33.53
CA LEU A 61 -62.14 8.29 34.84
C LEU A 61 -62.33 6.76 34.84
N LEU A 62 -62.25 6.09 33.69
CA LEU A 62 -61.96 4.65 33.72
C LEU A 62 -60.55 4.48 34.32
N PRO A 63 -60.35 3.65 35.36
CA PRO A 63 -59.01 3.12 35.60
C PRO A 63 -58.58 2.43 34.31
N GLU A 64 -57.32 2.59 33.91
CA GLU A 64 -56.73 1.81 32.82
C GLU A 64 -57.20 0.37 32.98
N THR A 65 -57.88 -0.15 31.95
CA THR A 65 -58.48 -1.49 32.01
C THR A 65 -57.42 -2.43 32.52
N VAL A 66 -57.64 -3.03 33.69
CA VAL A 66 -56.72 -4.01 34.27
C VAL A 66 -56.72 -5.18 33.30
N GLU A 67 -55.77 -5.12 32.37
CA GLU A 67 -55.68 -6.05 31.26
C GLU A 67 -55.54 -7.42 31.90
N GLN A 68 -56.49 -8.32 31.61
CA GLN A 68 -56.42 -9.64 32.23
C GLN A 68 -55.05 -10.24 31.91
N PRO A 69 -54.38 -10.88 32.90
CA PRO A 69 -53.07 -11.43 32.68
C PRO A 69 -53.09 -12.33 31.44
N LYS A 70 -52.01 -12.28 30.68
CA LYS A 70 -51.86 -12.99 29.42
C LYS A 70 -51.60 -14.48 29.65
N TYR A 71 -50.92 -14.80 30.75
CA TYR A 71 -50.61 -16.16 31.17
C TYR A 71 -50.55 -16.32 32.69
N ARG A 72 -50.60 -17.58 33.13
CA ARG A 72 -50.32 -18.02 34.49
C ARG A 72 -49.15 -19.01 34.52
N LEU A 73 -48.54 -19.17 35.69
CA LEU A 73 -47.44 -20.11 35.93
C LEU A 73 -47.95 -21.44 36.51
N ILE A 74 -47.37 -22.57 36.08
CA ILE A 74 -47.55 -23.89 36.68
C ILE A 74 -46.18 -24.41 37.13
N PHE A 75 -46.05 -24.76 38.41
CA PHE A 75 -44.81 -25.33 38.95
C PHE A 75 -44.58 -26.75 38.41
N THR A 76 -43.35 -27.01 37.97
CA THR A 76 -42.90 -28.31 37.39
C THR A 76 -41.71 -28.93 38.13
N GLY A 77 -41.07 -28.18 39.04
CA GLY A 77 -39.91 -28.65 39.82
C GLY A 77 -38.59 -28.79 39.02
N LYS A 78 -38.55 -28.38 37.75
CA LYS A 78 -37.34 -28.44 36.92
C LYS A 78 -36.38 -27.29 37.23
N ASN A 79 -35.07 -27.54 37.18
CA ASN A 79 -34.04 -26.48 37.22
C ASN A 79 -33.44 -26.30 35.82
N PRO A 80 -33.08 -25.07 35.40
CA PRO A 80 -33.12 -23.82 36.16
C PRO A 80 -34.46 -23.07 36.11
N ALA A 81 -35.41 -23.48 35.26
CA ALA A 81 -36.69 -22.80 35.04
C ALA A 81 -37.89 -23.62 35.58
N PRO A 82 -38.24 -23.49 36.88
CA PRO A 82 -39.24 -24.35 37.52
C PRO A 82 -40.69 -24.17 37.08
N TYR A 83 -41.07 -23.06 36.44
CA TYR A 83 -42.45 -22.81 36.06
C TYR A 83 -42.67 -22.95 34.55
N ARG A 84 -43.78 -23.55 34.13
CA ARG A 84 -44.24 -23.52 32.73
C ARG A 84 -45.35 -22.49 32.56
N ILE A 85 -45.32 -21.72 31.48
CA ILE A 85 -46.36 -20.72 31.19
C ILE A 85 -47.56 -21.37 30.49
N VAL A 86 -48.77 -20.90 30.82
CA VAL A 86 -50.03 -21.30 30.16
C VAL A 86 -50.85 -20.07 29.82
N ALA A 87 -51.24 -19.92 28.56
CA ALA A 87 -52.07 -18.82 28.09
C ALA A 87 -53.47 -18.90 28.71
N ILE A 88 -53.99 -17.76 29.18
CA ILE A 88 -55.33 -17.66 29.79
C ILE A 88 -56.28 -16.72 29.03
N ARG A 89 -55.83 -16.23 27.88
CA ARG A 89 -56.63 -15.59 26.83
C ARG A 89 -55.88 -15.70 25.51
N SER A 90 -56.58 -15.59 24.38
CA SER A 90 -55.96 -15.54 23.06
C SER A 90 -55.37 -14.15 22.75
N PHE A 91 -54.21 -14.10 22.10
CA PHE A 91 -53.51 -12.87 21.68
C PHE A 91 -52.49 -13.21 20.57
N GLY A 92 -52.24 -12.29 19.63
CA GLY A 92 -51.30 -12.52 18.52
C GLY A 92 -51.58 -13.84 17.76
N ASN A 93 -50.67 -14.82 17.92
CA ASN A 93 -50.79 -16.18 17.35
C ASN A 93 -51.02 -17.27 18.43
N VAL A 94 -51.29 -16.89 19.68
CA VAL A 94 -51.45 -17.79 20.83
C VAL A 94 -52.93 -17.88 21.18
N THR A 95 -53.41 -19.09 21.44
CA THR A 95 -54.79 -19.39 21.83
C THR A 95 -54.88 -19.60 23.34
N GLU A 96 -56.01 -19.26 23.94
CA GLU A 96 -56.31 -19.63 25.33
C GLU A 96 -56.11 -21.12 25.58
N GLY A 97 -55.40 -21.47 26.66
CA GLY A 97 -55.03 -22.84 27.01
C GLY A 97 -53.67 -23.31 26.49
N ASP A 98 -53.05 -22.60 25.55
CA ASP A 98 -51.75 -22.98 24.97
C ASP A 98 -50.65 -23.08 26.04
N LEU A 99 -49.91 -24.20 26.01
CA LEU A 99 -48.71 -24.40 26.83
C LEU A 99 -47.50 -23.76 26.14
N GLY A 100 -46.84 -22.83 26.84
CA GLY A 100 -45.56 -22.27 26.38
C GLY A 100 -44.34 -22.99 26.96
N GLY A 101 -43.20 -22.32 26.89
CA GLY A 101 -41.94 -22.76 27.51
C GLY A 101 -41.86 -22.50 29.02
N SER A 102 -40.64 -22.51 29.55
CA SER A 102 -40.37 -22.48 30.98
C SER A 102 -39.72 -21.16 31.43
N VAL A 103 -40.10 -20.68 32.62
CA VAL A 103 -39.56 -19.47 33.28
C VAL A 103 -39.15 -19.72 34.72
N GLU A 104 -38.27 -18.88 35.27
CA GLU A 104 -37.90 -18.90 36.69
C GLU A 104 -38.89 -18.13 37.57
N ASN A 105 -39.40 -16.99 37.08
CA ASN A 105 -40.35 -16.15 37.79
C ASN A 105 -41.18 -15.28 36.83
N GLU A 106 -42.15 -14.53 37.36
CA GLU A 106 -43.06 -13.69 36.56
C GLU A 106 -42.36 -12.54 35.84
N GLU A 107 -41.19 -12.05 36.28
CA GLU A 107 -40.49 -10.96 35.59
C GLU A 107 -39.83 -11.39 34.27
N ASN A 108 -39.70 -12.70 34.02
CA ASN A 108 -39.00 -13.21 32.84
C ASN A 108 -39.76 -12.97 31.52
N LEU A 109 -41.09 -12.81 31.59
CA LEU A 109 -41.96 -12.57 30.44
C LEU A 109 -42.91 -11.40 30.77
N SER A 110 -43.19 -10.52 29.81
CA SER A 110 -44.16 -9.44 30.03
C SER A 110 -45.59 -9.95 29.89
N GLN A 111 -46.47 -9.50 30.81
CA GLN A 111 -47.92 -9.66 30.68
C GLN A 111 -48.51 -8.76 29.57
N GLN A 112 -47.77 -7.73 29.13
CA GLN A 112 -48.16 -6.80 28.05
C GLN A 112 -47.56 -7.21 26.70
N GLY A 113 -48.21 -6.82 25.60
CA GLY A 113 -47.78 -7.08 24.22
C GLY A 113 -47.88 -8.56 23.80
N ASP A 114 -47.58 -8.86 22.52
CA ASP A 114 -47.72 -10.22 21.96
C ASP A 114 -46.53 -11.16 22.25
N CYS A 115 -45.62 -10.78 23.17
CA CYS A 115 -44.43 -11.59 23.43
C CYS A 115 -44.75 -12.95 24.05
N TRP A 116 -44.04 -14.01 23.62
CA TRP A 116 -44.31 -15.38 24.05
C TRP A 116 -43.09 -16.30 23.96
N ILE A 117 -43.10 -17.36 24.78
CA ILE A 117 -42.11 -18.43 24.81
C ILE A 117 -42.81 -19.71 24.36
N TYR A 118 -42.45 -20.24 23.20
CA TYR A 118 -43.03 -21.43 22.58
C TYR A 118 -42.17 -22.67 22.85
N GLY A 119 -42.76 -23.87 22.73
CA GLY A 119 -42.02 -25.13 22.78
C GLY A 119 -41.44 -25.47 24.14
N ASN A 120 -40.13 -25.79 24.17
CA ASN A 120 -39.34 -26.14 25.34
C ASN A 120 -38.41 -25.02 25.81
N ALA A 121 -38.46 -23.84 25.18
CA ALA A 121 -37.53 -22.76 25.45
C ALA A 121 -37.55 -22.30 26.92
N GLU A 122 -36.40 -21.87 27.42
CA GLU A 122 -36.17 -21.52 28.84
C GLU A 122 -35.77 -20.05 28.99
N VAL A 123 -36.43 -19.31 29.89
CA VAL A 123 -36.04 -17.93 30.25
C VAL A 123 -35.88 -17.80 31.77
N PHE A 124 -34.66 -17.59 32.26
CA PHE A 124 -34.35 -17.65 33.70
C PHE A 124 -33.35 -16.58 34.16
N GLY A 125 -33.09 -16.49 35.46
CA GLY A 125 -32.39 -15.38 36.11
C GLY A 125 -33.16 -14.05 35.97
N ASN A 126 -32.44 -12.95 35.78
CA ASN A 126 -32.98 -11.61 35.56
C ASN A 126 -33.26 -11.32 34.07
N ALA A 127 -33.27 -12.34 33.20
CA ALA A 127 -33.57 -12.15 31.79
C ALA A 127 -35.03 -11.71 31.59
N ARG A 128 -35.32 -10.87 30.58
CA ARG A 128 -36.67 -10.35 30.33
C ARG A 128 -37.04 -10.37 28.85
N VAL A 129 -38.21 -10.92 28.55
CA VAL A 129 -38.83 -10.97 27.22
C VAL A 129 -40.09 -10.10 27.20
N TYR A 130 -40.17 -9.12 26.31
CA TYR A 130 -41.29 -8.16 26.27
C TYR A 130 -41.64 -7.68 24.84
N ASP A 131 -42.57 -6.73 24.73
CA ASP A 131 -43.22 -6.27 23.50
C ASP A 131 -43.84 -7.42 22.69
N ASN A 132 -43.32 -7.75 21.52
CA ASN A 132 -43.81 -8.83 20.64
C ASN A 132 -42.69 -9.83 20.28
N ALA A 133 -41.69 -9.95 21.16
CA ALA A 133 -40.60 -10.89 20.99
C ALA A 133 -41.06 -12.35 21.09
N LYS A 134 -40.45 -13.23 20.29
CA LYS A 134 -40.75 -14.68 20.26
C LYS A 134 -39.52 -15.48 20.60
N ILE A 135 -39.62 -16.34 21.62
CA ILE A 135 -38.61 -17.35 21.93
C ILE A 135 -39.21 -18.71 21.59
N ILE A 136 -38.51 -19.59 20.87
CA ILE A 136 -39.09 -20.79 20.22
C ILE A 136 -38.16 -22.01 20.43
N ASP A 137 -38.72 -23.20 20.26
CA ASP A 137 -38.04 -24.50 20.26
C ASP A 137 -37.32 -24.83 21.56
N ASN A 138 -35.98 -24.86 21.58
CA ASN A 138 -35.14 -25.18 22.74
C ASN A 138 -34.21 -24.02 23.11
N ALA A 139 -34.51 -22.80 22.64
CA ALA A 139 -33.70 -21.61 22.90
C ALA A 139 -33.64 -21.28 24.40
N ARG A 140 -32.50 -20.74 24.86
CA ARG A 140 -32.22 -20.48 26.28
C ARG A 140 -31.79 -19.05 26.50
N VAL A 141 -32.49 -18.33 27.39
CA VAL A 141 -32.28 -16.91 27.65
C VAL A 141 -32.05 -16.70 29.14
N HIS A 142 -30.90 -16.18 29.56
CA HIS A 142 -30.59 -16.07 30.99
C HIS A 142 -29.65 -14.91 31.36
N GLY A 143 -29.24 -14.83 32.63
CA GLY A 143 -28.46 -13.72 33.16
C GLY A 143 -29.32 -12.47 33.32
N ASN A 144 -28.94 -11.36 32.70
CA ASN A 144 -29.65 -10.08 32.64
C ASN A 144 -30.09 -9.73 31.19
N ALA A 145 -30.17 -10.74 30.31
CA ALA A 145 -30.46 -10.54 28.88
C ALA A 145 -31.85 -9.92 28.64
N LYS A 146 -32.00 -9.13 27.57
CA LYS A 146 -33.26 -8.47 27.22
C LYS A 146 -33.64 -8.73 25.77
N ILE A 147 -34.85 -9.22 25.54
CA ILE A 147 -35.36 -9.54 24.20
C ILE A 147 -36.71 -8.85 24.00
N TYR A 148 -36.83 -7.99 22.99
CA TYR A 148 -38.00 -7.11 22.83
C TYR A 148 -38.27 -6.69 21.37
N ASP A 149 -39.13 -5.67 21.17
CA ASP A 149 -39.72 -5.27 19.88
C ASP A 149 -40.47 -6.42 19.15
N LYS A 150 -39.82 -7.02 18.14
CA LYS A 150 -40.29 -8.12 17.27
C LYS A 150 -39.16 -9.13 17.02
N ALA A 151 -38.20 -9.21 17.95
CA ALA A 151 -37.09 -10.14 17.87
C ALA A 151 -37.58 -11.59 17.94
N CYS A 152 -36.92 -12.48 17.22
CA CYS A 152 -37.20 -13.90 17.20
C CYS A 152 -35.93 -14.67 17.58
N VAL A 153 -36.03 -15.57 18.56
CA VAL A 153 -34.95 -16.49 18.96
C VAL A 153 -35.51 -17.91 18.92
N SER A 154 -34.88 -18.82 18.18
CA SER A 154 -35.38 -20.17 17.90
C SER A 154 -34.30 -21.25 18.00
N GLU A 155 -34.70 -22.51 17.79
CA GLU A 155 -33.84 -23.70 17.78
C GLU A 155 -33.05 -23.91 19.08
N TYR A 156 -31.72 -23.81 19.08
CA TYR A 156 -30.84 -24.08 20.23
C TYR A 156 -30.10 -22.82 20.71
N ALA A 157 -30.49 -21.65 20.21
CA ALA A 157 -29.79 -20.39 20.45
C ALA A 157 -29.74 -20.00 21.94
N GLN A 158 -28.61 -19.44 22.37
CA GLN A 158 -28.32 -19.12 23.78
C GLN A 158 -28.01 -17.64 23.96
N ILE A 159 -28.85 -16.93 24.71
CA ILE A 159 -28.74 -15.49 24.93
C ILE A 159 -28.48 -15.23 26.43
N TYR A 160 -27.34 -14.65 26.80
CA TYR A 160 -27.00 -14.47 28.22
C TYR A 160 -26.16 -13.22 28.53
N GLY A 161 -25.66 -13.10 29.76
CA GLY A 161 -24.96 -11.89 30.22
C GLY A 161 -25.93 -10.70 30.29
N ASN A 162 -25.54 -9.55 29.74
CA ASN A 162 -26.34 -8.33 29.64
C ASN A 162 -26.80 -8.05 28.19
N ALA A 163 -26.77 -9.06 27.31
CA ALA A 163 -27.07 -8.93 25.89
C ALA A 163 -28.47 -8.38 25.60
N ARG A 164 -28.64 -7.66 24.49
CA ARG A 164 -29.91 -7.03 24.09
C ARG A 164 -30.26 -7.37 22.65
N ILE A 165 -31.41 -7.99 22.46
CA ILE A 165 -31.92 -8.45 21.17
C ILE A 165 -33.25 -7.74 20.88
N TYR A 166 -33.32 -6.96 19.80
CA TYR A 166 -34.50 -6.11 19.52
C TYR A 166 -34.69 -5.83 18.02
N GLY A 167 -35.58 -4.90 17.67
CA GLY A 167 -36.07 -4.72 16.30
C GLY A 167 -36.79 -5.97 15.77
N LYS A 168 -36.56 -6.31 14.50
CA LYS A 168 -37.01 -7.54 13.81
C LYS A 168 -35.84 -8.51 13.58
N SER A 169 -34.92 -8.61 14.54
CA SER A 169 -33.78 -9.54 14.45
C SER A 169 -34.25 -11.00 14.55
N HIS A 170 -33.52 -11.92 13.92
CA HIS A 170 -33.80 -13.36 13.95
C HIS A 170 -32.53 -14.14 14.29
N ILE A 171 -32.56 -14.86 15.41
CA ILE A 171 -31.44 -15.64 15.96
C ILE A 171 -31.89 -17.10 16.01
N THR A 172 -31.15 -18.02 15.40
CA THR A 172 -31.54 -19.44 15.32
C THR A 172 -30.32 -20.37 15.30
N ASP A 173 -30.52 -21.66 15.02
CA ASP A 173 -29.55 -22.75 15.14
C ASP A 173 -28.91 -22.78 16.56
N ASP A 174 -27.58 -22.92 16.67
CA ASP A 174 -26.79 -23.00 17.91
C ASP A 174 -26.16 -21.63 18.31
N ALA A 175 -26.69 -20.52 17.80
CA ALA A 175 -26.07 -19.20 17.94
C ALA A 175 -26.01 -18.73 19.40
N LYS A 176 -24.89 -18.12 19.82
CA LYS A 176 -24.65 -17.65 21.20
C LYS A 176 -24.43 -16.15 21.22
N ILE A 177 -25.19 -15.43 22.06
CA ILE A 177 -25.07 -13.97 22.21
C ILE A 177 -24.95 -13.61 23.69
N TYR A 178 -23.85 -12.98 24.08
CA TYR A 178 -23.57 -12.67 25.49
C TYR A 178 -22.78 -11.37 25.70
N GLY A 179 -22.23 -11.15 26.91
CA GLY A 179 -21.55 -9.90 27.24
C GLY A 179 -22.52 -8.72 27.35
N GLN A 180 -22.21 -7.58 26.75
CA GLN A 180 -23.07 -6.40 26.56
C GLN A 180 -23.64 -6.32 25.12
N ALA A 181 -23.50 -7.38 24.34
CA ALA A 181 -23.73 -7.38 22.90
C ALA A 181 -25.15 -6.96 22.51
N LYS A 182 -25.29 -6.32 21.35
CA LYS A 182 -26.56 -5.77 20.85
C LYS A 182 -26.85 -6.24 19.44
N VAL A 183 -27.93 -7.00 19.26
CA VAL A 183 -28.40 -7.45 17.95
C VAL A 183 -29.77 -6.86 17.64
N TYR A 184 -29.89 -6.10 16.55
CA TYR A 184 -31.11 -5.35 16.26
C TYR A 184 -31.38 -5.08 14.78
N GLY A 185 -32.41 -4.27 14.47
CA GLY A 185 -32.79 -3.95 13.09
C GLY A 185 -33.57 -5.07 12.42
N ARG A 186 -32.96 -5.75 11.45
CA ARG A 186 -33.40 -6.97 10.75
C ARG A 186 -32.24 -7.97 10.65
N ALA A 187 -31.26 -7.89 11.55
CA ALA A 187 -30.09 -8.75 11.54
C ALA A 187 -30.47 -10.24 11.72
N ARG A 188 -29.73 -11.13 11.05
CA ARG A 188 -29.88 -12.58 11.13
C ARG A 188 -28.64 -13.21 11.74
N VAL A 189 -28.79 -14.08 12.73
CA VAL A 189 -27.67 -14.76 13.40
C VAL A 189 -28.00 -16.25 13.49
N TYR A 190 -27.18 -17.12 12.90
CA TYR A 190 -27.46 -18.56 12.84
C TYR A 190 -26.18 -19.41 12.76
N GLY A 191 -26.28 -20.71 12.53
CA GLY A 191 -25.22 -21.68 12.81
C GLY A 191 -24.77 -21.69 14.27
N HIS A 192 -23.51 -22.01 14.49
CA HIS A 192 -22.79 -21.88 15.77
C HIS A 192 -22.14 -20.49 15.96
N ALA A 193 -22.78 -19.40 15.49
CA ALA A 193 -22.19 -18.06 15.53
C ALA A 193 -22.13 -17.52 16.97
N GLU A 194 -21.08 -16.77 17.31
CA GLU A 194 -20.88 -16.18 18.63
C GLU A 194 -20.76 -14.66 18.56
N ILE A 195 -21.58 -13.93 19.32
CA ILE A 195 -21.53 -12.46 19.42
C ILE A 195 -21.41 -12.05 20.89
N TYR A 196 -20.33 -11.38 21.28
CA TYR A 196 -20.08 -11.09 22.70
C TYR A 196 -19.36 -9.76 22.95
N ASP A 197 -18.98 -9.52 24.22
CA ASP A 197 -18.48 -8.25 24.73
C ASP A 197 -19.41 -7.08 24.39
N ASP A 198 -18.92 -5.94 23.92
CA ASP A 198 -19.72 -4.75 23.55
C ASP A 198 -20.15 -4.74 22.06
N ALA A 199 -20.02 -5.86 21.36
CA ALA A 199 -20.25 -5.95 19.92
C ALA A 199 -21.69 -5.60 19.50
N LYS A 200 -21.83 -5.02 18.31
CA LYS A 200 -23.12 -4.62 17.73
C LYS A 200 -23.33 -5.25 16.36
N VAL A 201 -24.52 -5.82 16.14
CA VAL A 201 -24.94 -6.34 14.83
C VAL A 201 -26.32 -5.79 14.49
N HIS A 202 -26.45 -5.03 13.39
CA HIS A 202 -27.71 -4.39 13.02
C HIS A 202 -27.91 -4.22 11.51
N GLY A 203 -28.74 -3.29 11.08
CA GLY A 203 -29.20 -3.22 9.69
C GLY A 203 -29.95 -4.49 9.28
N ARG A 204 -29.59 -5.08 8.14
CA ARG A 204 -29.97 -6.42 7.66
C ARG A 204 -28.79 -7.41 7.73
N ALA A 205 -27.77 -7.14 8.55
CA ALA A 205 -26.54 -7.92 8.57
C ALA A 205 -26.77 -9.40 8.91
N GLU A 206 -25.94 -10.29 8.36
CA GLU A 206 -26.08 -11.74 8.48
C GLU A 206 -24.81 -12.36 9.06
N ILE A 207 -24.90 -12.97 10.24
CA ILE A 207 -23.80 -13.65 10.92
C ILE A 207 -24.11 -15.14 10.97
N ASN A 208 -23.26 -16.01 10.44
CA ASN A 208 -23.58 -17.45 10.40
C ASN A 208 -22.38 -18.40 10.48
N CYS A 209 -22.68 -19.71 10.46
CA CYS A 209 -21.73 -20.80 10.68
C CYS A 209 -21.03 -20.66 12.04
N HIS A 210 -19.71 -20.62 12.12
CA HIS A 210 -18.92 -20.49 13.36
C HIS A 210 -18.31 -19.08 13.50
N ALA A 211 -18.91 -18.06 12.91
CA ALA A 211 -18.38 -16.69 12.91
C ALA A 211 -18.39 -16.09 14.32
N LYS A 212 -17.37 -15.29 14.66
CA LYS A 212 -17.22 -14.67 16.00
C LYS A 212 -17.10 -13.16 15.91
N ILE A 213 -18.01 -12.43 16.57
CA ILE A 213 -18.02 -10.96 16.63
C ILE A 213 -17.86 -10.52 18.10
N PHE A 214 -16.82 -9.76 18.44
CA PHE A 214 -16.52 -9.43 19.84
C PHE A 214 -15.78 -8.09 20.02
N ASP A 215 -15.28 -7.83 21.24
CA ASP A 215 -14.82 -6.51 21.70
C ASP A 215 -15.87 -5.41 21.45
N HIS A 216 -15.54 -4.36 20.70
CA HIS A 216 -16.43 -3.27 20.28
C HIS A 216 -16.70 -3.29 18.77
N ALA A 217 -16.63 -4.45 18.11
CA ALA A 217 -16.91 -4.57 16.68
C ALA A 217 -18.37 -4.22 16.32
N GLU A 218 -18.59 -3.60 15.16
CA GLU A 218 -19.89 -3.16 14.69
C GLU A 218 -20.16 -3.60 13.24
N ILE A 219 -21.16 -4.46 13.05
CA ILE A 219 -21.57 -5.03 11.76
C ILE A 219 -22.97 -4.52 11.40
N TYR A 220 -23.17 -3.91 10.23
CA TYR A 220 -24.45 -3.29 9.88
C TYR A 220 -24.75 -3.25 8.38
N GLU A 221 -25.83 -2.55 8.00
CA GLU A 221 -26.38 -2.55 6.63
C GLU A 221 -26.63 -3.98 6.12
N ASN A 222 -26.17 -4.37 4.93
CA ASN A 222 -26.37 -5.73 4.39
C ASN A 222 -25.08 -6.58 4.52
N ALA A 223 -24.19 -6.26 5.48
CA ALA A 223 -22.94 -6.97 5.64
C ALA A 223 -23.14 -8.44 6.05
N ILE A 224 -22.34 -9.35 5.49
CA ILE A 224 -22.40 -10.78 5.74
C ILE A 224 -21.08 -11.23 6.40
N VAL A 225 -21.15 -11.97 7.51
CA VAL A 225 -20.00 -12.55 8.20
C VAL A 225 -20.24 -14.05 8.44
N THR A 226 -19.40 -14.92 7.89
CA THR A 226 -19.69 -16.36 7.78
C THR A 226 -18.47 -17.26 8.01
N HIS A 227 -18.69 -18.58 8.05
CA HIS A 227 -17.72 -19.64 8.27
C HIS A 227 -17.03 -19.53 9.65
N LYS A 228 -15.70 -19.44 9.74
CA LYS A 228 -14.92 -19.33 11.00
C LYS A 228 -14.32 -17.93 11.19
N SER A 229 -14.82 -16.93 10.47
CA SER A 229 -14.28 -15.58 10.47
C SER A 229 -14.46 -14.89 11.83
N ARG A 230 -13.56 -13.97 12.14
CA ARG A 230 -13.50 -13.27 13.43
C ARG A 230 -13.46 -11.77 13.19
N VAL A 231 -14.39 -11.01 13.78
CA VAL A 231 -14.39 -9.54 13.73
C VAL A 231 -14.35 -8.99 15.14
N HIS A 232 -13.30 -8.24 15.48
CA HIS A 232 -13.01 -7.80 16.86
C HIS A 232 -12.34 -6.43 16.93
N GLY A 233 -11.83 -6.04 18.10
CA GLY A 233 -11.35 -4.69 18.38
C GLY A 233 -12.43 -3.62 18.28
N LYS A 234 -12.25 -2.66 17.37
CA LYS A 234 -13.17 -1.55 17.04
C LYS A 234 -13.47 -1.55 15.54
N ALA A 235 -13.59 -2.74 14.95
CA ALA A 235 -13.78 -2.89 13.52
C ALA A 235 -15.24 -2.61 13.11
N GLU A 236 -15.41 -1.96 11.97
CA GLU A 236 -16.69 -1.61 11.36
C GLU A 236 -16.85 -2.35 10.01
N VAL A 237 -17.96 -3.06 9.83
CA VAL A 237 -18.28 -3.77 8.58
C VAL A 237 -19.69 -3.43 8.13
N PHE A 238 -19.85 -2.82 6.95
CA PHE A 238 -21.15 -2.33 6.46
C PHE A 238 -21.27 -2.39 4.92
N GLY A 239 -22.23 -1.67 4.32
CA GLY A 239 -22.58 -1.81 2.92
C GLY A 239 -23.16 -3.19 2.61
N ASN A 240 -22.71 -3.78 1.51
CA ASN A 240 -22.91 -5.17 1.11
C ASN A 240 -21.63 -6.00 1.32
N ALA A 241 -20.75 -5.60 2.26
CA ALA A 241 -19.46 -6.25 2.44
C ALA A 241 -19.60 -7.70 2.92
N HIS A 242 -18.72 -8.58 2.45
CA HIS A 242 -18.78 -10.02 2.74
C HIS A 242 -17.47 -10.52 3.35
N ILE A 243 -17.53 -10.94 4.61
CA ILE A 243 -16.44 -11.49 5.41
C ILE A 243 -16.65 -13.00 5.58
N LYS A 244 -15.68 -13.84 5.21
CA LYS A 244 -15.87 -15.30 5.22
C LYS A 244 -14.62 -16.12 5.51
N GLU A 245 -14.81 -17.43 5.54
CA GLU A 245 -13.79 -18.47 5.75
C GLU A 245 -13.07 -18.35 7.11
N GLN A 246 -11.76 -18.14 7.20
CA GLN A 246 -11.01 -17.97 8.47
C GLN A 246 -10.50 -16.53 8.67
N SER A 247 -11.11 -15.55 7.99
CA SER A 247 -10.61 -14.19 7.94
C SER A 247 -10.71 -13.50 9.31
N GLU A 248 -9.74 -12.67 9.62
CA GLU A 248 -9.60 -12.02 10.93
C GLU A 248 -9.52 -10.50 10.75
N ILE A 249 -10.57 -9.80 11.18
CA ILE A 249 -10.72 -8.34 11.06
C ILE A 249 -10.66 -7.75 12.46
N PHE A 250 -9.75 -6.82 12.73
CA PHE A 250 -9.59 -6.20 14.05
C PHE A 250 -9.01 -4.77 14.00
N GLY A 251 -8.64 -4.22 15.16
CA GLY A 251 -8.23 -2.81 15.27
C GLY A 251 -9.39 -1.86 14.98
N LYS A 252 -9.12 -0.69 14.39
CA LYS A 252 -10.13 0.26 13.87
C LYS A 252 -10.30 0.08 12.35
N SER A 253 -10.43 -1.16 11.90
CA SER A 253 -10.58 -1.47 10.47
C SER A 253 -12.01 -1.20 10.01
N MET A 254 -12.16 -0.68 8.80
CA MET A 254 -13.41 -0.28 8.18
C MET A 254 -13.54 -1.01 6.83
N ILE A 255 -14.59 -1.81 6.67
CA ILE A 255 -14.87 -2.56 5.44
C ILE A 255 -16.31 -2.26 4.99
N CYS A 256 -16.49 -1.74 3.77
CA CYS A 256 -17.81 -1.35 3.28
C CYS A 256 -17.98 -1.50 1.75
N ASP A 257 -19.05 -0.91 1.21
CA ASP A 257 -19.53 -1.08 -0.16
C ASP A 257 -19.70 -2.56 -0.54
N ALA A 258 -19.11 -3.05 -1.62
CA ALA A 258 -19.16 -4.45 -2.06
C ALA A 258 -17.83 -5.19 -1.80
N ALA A 259 -17.07 -4.76 -0.78
CA ALA A 259 -15.78 -5.35 -0.48
C ALA A 259 -15.89 -6.80 0.06
N ILE A 260 -14.98 -7.67 -0.37
CA ILE A 260 -14.97 -9.09 0.01
C ILE A 260 -13.65 -9.47 0.69
N ILE A 261 -13.74 -10.03 1.90
CA ILE A 261 -12.61 -10.54 2.69
C ILE A 261 -12.77 -12.04 2.92
N SER A 262 -11.75 -12.86 2.61
CA SER A 262 -11.86 -14.33 2.74
C SER A 262 -10.55 -15.06 3.06
N ASN A 263 -10.61 -16.40 3.10
CA ASN A 263 -9.58 -17.35 3.51
C ASN A 263 -8.99 -16.97 4.88
N ASN A 264 -7.66 -16.81 5.00
CA ASN A 264 -6.95 -16.51 6.24
C ASN A 264 -6.59 -15.02 6.34
N ALA A 265 -7.24 -14.14 5.57
CA ALA A 265 -6.82 -12.76 5.42
C ALA A 265 -6.96 -12.00 6.75
N LYS A 266 -5.91 -11.26 7.12
CA LYS A 266 -5.82 -10.56 8.41
C LYS A 266 -5.87 -9.06 8.20
N ILE A 267 -6.99 -8.43 8.50
CA ILE A 267 -7.20 -6.99 8.38
C ILE A 267 -7.14 -6.37 9.77
N PHE A 268 -6.22 -5.43 10.01
CA PHE A 268 -6.09 -4.75 11.29
C PHE A 268 -5.51 -3.34 11.17
N GLY A 269 -5.25 -2.72 12.33
CA GLY A 269 -4.79 -1.33 12.41
C GLY A 269 -5.93 -0.37 12.09
N ASN A 270 -5.65 0.64 11.26
CA ASN A 270 -6.64 1.62 10.79
C ASN A 270 -6.95 1.40 9.28
N SER A 271 -7.22 0.15 8.90
CA SER A 271 -7.45 -0.22 7.49
C SER A 271 -8.80 0.29 6.98
N LYS A 272 -8.87 0.78 5.74
CA LYS A 272 -10.11 1.16 5.05
C LYS A 272 -10.24 0.40 3.75
N ILE A 273 -11.32 -0.34 3.56
CA ILE A 273 -11.52 -1.23 2.41
C ILE A 273 -12.93 -1.00 1.89
N TYR A 274 -13.07 -0.53 0.64
CA TYR A 274 -14.37 -0.10 0.09
C TYR A 274 -14.42 -0.25 -1.44
N GLY A 275 -15.45 0.25 -2.11
CA GLY A 275 -15.77 -0.10 -3.48
C GLY A 275 -16.01 -1.61 -3.66
N SER A 276 -15.41 -2.21 -4.69
CA SER A 276 -15.45 -3.65 -4.98
C SER A 276 -14.10 -4.31 -4.67
N ALA A 277 -13.43 -3.86 -3.61
CA ALA A 277 -12.11 -4.34 -3.21
C ALA A 277 -12.13 -5.79 -2.72
N HIS A 278 -11.14 -6.59 -3.10
CA HIS A 278 -11.02 -8.00 -2.74
C HIS A 278 -9.71 -8.29 -2.00
N ILE A 279 -9.78 -8.96 -0.84
CA ILE A 279 -8.62 -9.30 0.00
C ILE A 279 -8.75 -10.73 0.53
N TYR A 280 -7.80 -11.61 0.21
CA TYR A 280 -7.96 -13.05 0.46
C TYR A 280 -6.62 -13.80 0.59
N LYS A 281 -6.69 -15.13 0.76
CA LYS A 281 -5.58 -16.02 1.17
C LYS A 281 -4.94 -15.60 2.50
N ASN A 282 -3.61 -15.49 2.59
CA ASN A 282 -2.88 -15.10 3.80
C ASN A 282 -2.61 -13.58 3.85
N ALA A 283 -3.31 -12.78 3.02
CA ALA A 283 -3.02 -11.37 2.87
C ALA A 283 -3.15 -10.64 4.21
N VAL A 284 -2.10 -9.91 4.58
CA VAL A 284 -2.04 -9.15 5.83
C VAL A 284 -2.25 -7.68 5.52
N VAL A 285 -3.31 -7.08 6.05
CA VAL A 285 -3.61 -5.65 5.91
C VAL A 285 -3.64 -4.97 7.26
N SER A 286 -2.47 -4.53 7.70
CA SER A 286 -2.25 -3.86 8.99
C SER A 286 -2.44 -2.33 8.95
N GLY A 287 -3.12 -1.84 7.91
CA GLY A 287 -3.43 -0.43 7.64
C GLY A 287 -3.66 -0.20 6.15
N GLY A 288 -4.32 0.90 5.77
CA GLY A 288 -4.40 1.34 4.37
C GLY A 288 -5.75 1.85 3.91
N THR A 289 -5.89 2.00 2.59
CA THR A 289 -7.07 2.48 1.87
C THR A 289 -7.17 1.76 0.53
N ILE A 290 -7.89 0.65 0.51
CA ILE A 290 -7.99 -0.32 -0.58
C ILE A 290 -9.40 -0.20 -1.19
N TYR A 291 -9.52 0.33 -2.40
CA TYR A 291 -10.81 0.77 -2.95
C TYR A 291 -10.97 0.65 -4.47
N GLU A 292 -12.14 1.01 -4.99
CA GLU A 292 -12.54 0.67 -6.37
C GLU A 292 -12.38 -0.84 -6.61
N ASN A 293 -11.67 -1.26 -7.65
CA ASN A 293 -11.51 -2.68 -8.04
C ASN A 293 -10.15 -3.26 -7.56
N ALA A 294 -9.65 -2.74 -6.45
CA ALA A 294 -8.44 -3.19 -5.76
C ALA A 294 -8.38 -4.70 -5.49
N THR A 295 -7.21 -5.34 -5.65
CA THR A 295 -7.06 -6.77 -5.33
C THR A 295 -5.75 -7.12 -4.62
N ILE A 296 -5.87 -7.73 -3.44
CA ILE A 296 -4.75 -8.08 -2.55
C ILE A 296 -4.81 -9.56 -2.18
N MET A 297 -3.69 -10.29 -2.26
CA MET A 297 -3.70 -11.75 -2.09
C MET A 297 -2.36 -12.36 -1.66
N ASP A 298 -2.38 -13.67 -1.41
CA ASP A 298 -1.20 -14.49 -1.08
C ASP A 298 -0.51 -14.02 0.21
N ASN A 299 0.82 -13.97 0.25
CA ASN A 299 1.57 -13.47 1.40
C ASN A 299 1.75 -11.94 1.37
N ALA A 300 0.95 -11.23 0.56
CA ALA A 300 1.00 -9.78 0.46
C ALA A 300 0.93 -9.12 1.85
N GLN A 301 2.01 -8.42 2.19
CA GLN A 301 2.05 -7.63 3.41
C GLN A 301 1.76 -6.19 3.08
N VAL A 302 0.57 -5.78 3.50
CA VAL A 302 0.06 -4.43 3.47
C VAL A 302 0.10 -3.88 4.89
N SER A 303 0.52 -2.63 5.03
CA SER A 303 0.64 -1.96 6.32
C SER A 303 0.46 -0.46 6.12
N GLY A 304 0.56 0.33 7.20
CA GLY A 304 0.67 1.78 7.10
C GLY A 304 -0.50 2.46 6.38
N CYS A 305 -0.20 3.46 5.53
CA CYS A 305 -1.20 4.28 4.83
C CYS A 305 -1.51 3.80 3.40
N ALA A 306 -1.44 2.48 3.22
CA ALA A 306 -1.56 1.74 1.98
C ALA A 306 -2.77 2.05 1.07
N LYS A 307 -2.61 3.04 0.21
CA LYS A 307 -3.56 3.37 -0.85
C LYS A 307 -3.47 2.32 -2.01
N ILE A 308 -4.53 1.53 -2.30
CA ILE A 308 -4.87 0.75 -3.56
C ILE A 308 -6.23 1.20 -4.13
N PHE A 309 -6.33 1.63 -5.41
CA PHE A 309 -7.51 2.10 -6.19
C PHE A 309 -7.26 1.77 -7.65
N GLY A 310 -8.32 1.79 -8.46
CA GLY A 310 -8.33 1.28 -9.81
C GLY A 310 -7.89 -0.17 -9.86
N ASN A 311 -7.29 -0.55 -10.98
CA ASN A 311 -6.83 -1.91 -11.26
C ASN A 311 -5.43 -2.20 -10.64
N ALA A 312 -5.24 -1.87 -9.36
CA ALA A 312 -3.99 -2.05 -8.61
C ALA A 312 -3.96 -3.37 -7.82
N LYS A 313 -2.81 -4.06 -7.90
CA LYS A 313 -2.68 -5.49 -7.55
C LYS A 313 -1.38 -5.78 -6.77
N ILE A 314 -1.46 -6.36 -5.57
CA ILE A 314 -0.31 -6.67 -4.70
C ILE A 314 -0.38 -8.11 -4.19
N TYR A 315 0.74 -8.84 -4.28
CA TYR A 315 0.82 -10.31 -4.12
C TYR A 315 2.27 -10.78 -3.86
N ASP A 316 2.49 -11.96 -3.26
CA ASP A 316 3.79 -12.57 -2.84
C ASP A 316 4.48 -11.96 -1.59
N ASN A 317 5.75 -12.34 -1.36
CA ASN A 317 6.71 -11.72 -0.41
C ASN A 317 6.94 -10.21 -0.65
N SER A 318 6.21 -9.63 -1.59
CA SER A 318 5.73 -8.25 -1.59
C SER A 318 5.30 -7.77 -0.21
N LYS A 319 6.30 -7.34 0.55
CA LYS A 319 6.24 -6.12 1.35
C LYS A 319 6.13 -4.92 0.43
N ILE A 320 5.05 -4.87 -0.34
CA ILE A 320 4.54 -3.63 -0.89
C ILE A 320 3.65 -3.12 0.23
N SER A 321 4.26 -2.65 1.31
CA SER A 321 3.63 -2.54 2.62
C SER A 321 3.48 -1.07 2.99
N GLY A 322 2.28 -0.50 2.86
CA GLY A 322 2.12 0.97 2.81
C GLY A 322 1.72 1.50 1.45
N TYR A 323 1.33 0.62 0.53
CA TYR A 323 0.87 0.85 -0.84
C TYR A 323 1.03 2.27 -1.38
N THR A 324 2.09 2.37 -2.14
CA THR A 324 2.02 2.93 -3.46
C THR A 324 1.04 2.14 -4.37
N LYS A 325 -0.26 2.50 -4.38
CA LYS A 325 -1.09 2.52 -5.61
C LYS A 325 -0.24 3.16 -6.65
N ILE A 326 0.05 2.49 -7.75
CA ILE A 326 0.37 3.35 -8.85
C ILE A 326 0.29 2.80 -10.27
N PHE A 327 -0.38 3.64 -11.04
CA PHE A 327 -0.36 3.87 -12.48
C PHE A 327 -0.57 5.39 -12.63
N ASN A 328 -0.09 6.00 -13.71
CA ASN A 328 0.22 7.44 -13.88
C ASN A 328 1.59 7.89 -13.29
N ASN A 329 1.84 7.85 -11.98
CA ASN A 329 3.09 8.41 -11.39
C ASN A 329 3.85 7.41 -10.48
N ALA A 330 4.19 6.25 -11.05
CA ALA A 330 4.21 4.94 -10.40
C ALA A 330 5.51 4.31 -9.81
N LYS A 331 5.47 3.57 -8.67
CA LYS A 331 6.60 3.30 -7.73
C LYS A 331 6.38 2.16 -6.68
N ILE A 332 7.43 1.46 -6.25
CA ILE A 332 7.57 0.62 -5.00
C ILE A 332 9.06 0.70 -4.55
N PHE A 333 9.45 0.28 -3.32
CA PHE A 333 10.86 0.25 -2.81
C PHE A 333 11.19 -0.85 -1.75
N GLY A 334 12.45 -1.31 -1.67
CA GLY A 334 13.02 -2.07 -0.52
C GLY A 334 14.09 -3.13 -0.89
N ASN A 335 14.32 -4.12 0.00
CA ASN A 335 14.61 -5.51 -0.46
C ASN A 335 13.32 -6.20 -0.97
N ALA A 336 12.22 -5.46 -0.91
CA ALA A 336 11.12 -5.62 -1.82
C ALA A 336 11.68 -5.65 -3.26
N ALA A 337 11.41 -6.76 -3.94
CA ALA A 337 10.53 -6.62 -5.07
C ALA A 337 9.30 -5.80 -4.58
N ILE A 338 9.10 -4.54 -4.95
CA ILE A 338 9.23 -4.01 -6.32
C ILE A 338 8.91 -5.10 -7.33
N SER A 339 7.65 -5.44 -7.29
CA SER A 339 6.93 -6.36 -8.14
C SER A 339 5.47 -5.90 -8.06
N GLY A 340 4.62 -6.19 -9.04
CA GLY A 340 3.28 -5.60 -9.04
C GLY A 340 3.31 -4.08 -9.31
N ASN A 341 2.72 -3.24 -8.45
CA ASN A 341 2.49 -1.79 -8.72
C ASN A 341 3.74 -0.89 -8.73
N ALA A 342 4.90 -1.49 -8.98
CA ALA A 342 5.89 -0.95 -9.89
C ALA A 342 5.38 -1.09 -11.34
N LYS A 343 4.10 -0.73 -11.52
CA LYS A 343 3.41 -0.50 -12.78
C LYS A 343 3.87 0.87 -13.24
N VAL A 344 5.18 0.98 -13.49
CA VAL A 344 5.90 2.24 -13.53
C VAL A 344 5.70 2.90 -14.89
N PHE A 345 4.51 3.49 -15.07
CA PHE A 345 4.12 4.09 -16.36
C PHE A 345 3.49 5.48 -16.29
N GLN A 346 3.67 6.21 -17.39
CA GLN A 346 3.61 7.69 -17.52
C GLN A 346 4.81 8.37 -16.83
N ASN A 347 4.67 9.15 -15.74
CA ASN A 347 5.80 9.86 -15.09
C ASN A 347 6.30 9.10 -13.84
N ALA A 348 6.62 7.82 -14.02
CA ALA A 348 6.77 6.86 -12.94
C ALA A 348 8.24 6.57 -12.58
N GLN A 349 8.54 6.07 -11.37
CA GLN A 349 9.91 6.02 -10.81
C GLN A 349 10.26 4.75 -9.99
N VAL A 350 11.45 4.16 -10.20
CA VAL A 350 12.04 3.05 -9.38
C VAL A 350 13.52 3.29 -9.02
N LYS A 351 13.95 3.00 -7.77
CA LYS A 351 15.24 3.48 -7.16
C LYS A 351 15.80 2.59 -6.01
N ASN A 352 17.11 2.67 -5.67
CA ASN A 352 17.85 2.03 -4.53
C ASN A 352 18.33 0.56 -4.73
N ASN A 353 18.77 -0.13 -3.65
CA ASN A 353 18.90 -1.62 -3.60
C ASN A 353 17.59 -2.35 -3.94
N ALA A 354 16.50 -1.59 -4.00
CA ALA A 354 15.30 -1.95 -4.68
C ALA A 354 15.62 -2.11 -6.15
N GLU A 355 15.95 -3.35 -6.44
CA GLU A 355 15.98 -3.89 -7.77
C GLU A 355 14.59 -3.63 -8.37
N VAL A 356 14.57 -3.10 -9.58
CA VAL A 356 13.52 -3.46 -10.54
C VAL A 356 13.68 -4.97 -10.71
N ARG A 357 13.09 -5.74 -9.78
CA ARG A 357 13.49 -7.15 -9.56
C ARG A 357 12.71 -7.99 -10.55
N GLY A 358 13.35 -8.24 -11.69
CA GLY A 358 12.68 -8.63 -12.92
C GLY A 358 11.75 -7.52 -13.43
N ASN A 359 10.50 -7.86 -13.72
CA ASN A 359 9.71 -7.23 -14.77
C ASN A 359 9.00 -5.90 -14.41
N ALA A 360 9.55 -5.09 -13.49
CA ALA A 360 8.94 -3.80 -13.10
C ALA A 360 9.19 -2.70 -14.16
N LYS A 361 8.39 -2.72 -15.24
CA LYS A 361 8.55 -1.89 -16.44
C LYS A 361 8.46 -0.39 -16.16
N VAL A 362 9.38 0.38 -16.75
CA VAL A 362 9.54 1.83 -16.55
C VAL A 362 9.37 2.56 -17.90
N TYR A 363 8.19 3.10 -18.21
CA TYR A 363 7.86 3.55 -19.58
C TYR A 363 6.94 4.79 -19.70
N GLY A 364 7.14 5.55 -20.78
CA GLY A 364 6.68 6.95 -20.88
C GLY A 364 7.78 7.89 -20.37
N ASN A 365 7.42 9.01 -19.73
CA ASN A 365 8.34 9.93 -19.06
C ASN A 365 8.88 9.37 -17.71
N SER A 366 9.20 8.08 -17.67
CA SER A 366 9.52 7.36 -16.44
C SER A 366 11.03 7.34 -16.16
N ILE A 367 11.41 7.18 -14.89
CA ILE A 367 12.77 7.46 -14.37
C ILE A 367 13.33 6.31 -13.54
N ILE A 368 14.61 6.00 -13.78
CA ILE A 368 15.45 5.12 -12.94
C ILE A 368 16.71 5.87 -12.51
N SER A 369 17.10 5.80 -11.23
CA SER A 369 18.27 6.56 -10.72
C SER A 369 18.95 5.95 -9.48
N ASP A 370 20.14 6.46 -9.17
CA ASP A 370 20.94 6.18 -7.96
C ASP A 370 21.48 4.73 -7.92
N ASN A 371 21.65 4.07 -6.77
CA ASN A 371 22.11 2.66 -6.73
C ASN A 371 21.05 1.64 -7.24
N ALA A 372 20.03 2.13 -7.97
CA ALA A 372 19.04 1.31 -8.66
C ALA A 372 19.73 0.25 -9.51
N LYS A 373 19.34 -0.98 -9.24
CA LYS A 373 19.70 -2.12 -10.06
C LYS A 373 18.52 -2.45 -10.96
N VAL A 374 18.73 -2.14 -12.22
CA VAL A 374 18.00 -2.72 -13.34
C VAL A 374 18.87 -3.90 -13.75
N TYR A 375 18.47 -5.09 -13.31
CA TYR A 375 19.11 -6.34 -13.69
C TYR A 375 18.28 -7.05 -14.76
N ASP A 376 18.94 -7.99 -15.42
CA ASP A 376 18.35 -8.92 -16.36
C ASP A 376 17.63 -8.17 -17.49
N ASP A 377 16.35 -8.46 -17.70
CA ASP A 377 15.57 -7.96 -18.83
C ASP A 377 14.71 -6.72 -18.48
N ALA A 378 15.01 -6.04 -17.37
CA ALA A 378 14.24 -4.88 -16.93
C ALA A 378 14.31 -3.72 -17.96
N GLU A 379 13.20 -3.52 -18.68
CA GLU A 379 13.08 -2.68 -19.88
C GLU A 379 12.95 -1.18 -19.57
N VAL A 380 13.65 -0.32 -20.34
CA VAL A 380 13.54 1.15 -20.26
C VAL A 380 13.45 1.79 -21.65
N TYR A 381 12.31 2.39 -22.00
CA TYR A 381 11.98 2.73 -23.39
C TYR A 381 10.98 3.89 -23.55
N ASN A 382 10.80 4.32 -24.80
CA ASN A 382 10.12 5.56 -25.20
C ASN A 382 10.90 6.79 -24.71
N GLU A 383 10.32 7.68 -23.89
CA GLU A 383 10.97 8.90 -23.40
C GLU A 383 11.52 8.74 -21.97
N ALA A 384 11.83 7.50 -21.57
CA ALA A 384 12.34 7.18 -20.25
C ALA A 384 13.79 7.65 -20.04
N MET A 385 14.13 8.00 -18.80
CA MET A 385 15.41 8.61 -18.41
C MET A 385 16.17 7.78 -17.37
N ILE A 386 17.47 7.58 -17.59
CA ILE A 386 18.40 6.84 -16.73
C ILE A 386 19.61 7.73 -16.46
N TYR A 387 19.89 8.10 -15.20
CA TYR A 387 20.91 9.11 -14.89
C TYR A 387 21.51 8.99 -13.46
N LYS A 388 22.59 9.73 -13.20
CA LYS A 388 23.50 9.57 -12.03
C LYS A 388 24.10 8.15 -11.96
N ASN A 389 24.48 7.67 -10.78
CA ASN A 389 25.11 6.37 -10.54
C ASN A 389 24.21 5.13 -10.84
N ALA A 390 23.11 5.30 -11.59
CA ALA A 390 22.23 4.22 -12.05
C ALA A 390 23.03 3.17 -12.80
N ARG A 391 22.83 1.91 -12.42
CA ARG A 391 23.53 0.79 -13.03
C ARG A 391 22.54 -0.15 -13.70
N VAL A 392 22.65 -0.15 -15.02
CA VAL A 392 21.88 -0.99 -15.92
C VAL A 392 22.81 -2.12 -16.35
N PHE A 393 22.47 -3.33 -15.94
CA PHE A 393 23.37 -4.47 -15.91
C PHE A 393 22.77 -5.67 -16.67
N GLY A 394 23.59 -6.35 -17.47
CA GLY A 394 23.20 -7.58 -18.14
C GLY A 394 22.65 -7.33 -19.55
N LYS A 395 21.55 -8.01 -19.91
CA LYS A 395 20.88 -7.87 -21.22
C LYS A 395 19.80 -6.78 -21.24
N SER A 396 19.79 -5.91 -20.26
CA SER A 396 18.86 -4.79 -20.14
C SER A 396 18.91 -3.85 -21.34
N ILE A 397 17.74 -3.44 -21.82
CA ILE A 397 17.55 -2.72 -23.09
C ILE A 397 17.17 -1.27 -22.84
N ALA A 398 17.92 -0.34 -23.47
CA ALA A 398 17.56 1.06 -23.59
C ALA A 398 17.29 1.39 -25.07
N ALA A 399 16.03 1.69 -25.41
CA ALA A 399 15.61 1.81 -26.82
C ALA A 399 14.52 2.87 -27.05
N GLY A 400 14.33 3.25 -28.31
CA GLY A 400 13.38 4.31 -28.70
C GLY A 400 14.03 5.69 -28.60
N LYS A 401 13.43 6.61 -27.82
CA LYS A 401 13.93 7.98 -27.60
C LYS A 401 14.54 8.17 -26.20
N ALA A 402 14.99 7.08 -25.57
CA ALA A 402 15.49 7.12 -24.20
C ALA A 402 16.74 8.00 -24.08
N LYS A 403 16.96 8.58 -22.88
CA LYS A 403 18.12 9.42 -22.59
C LYS A 403 18.95 8.85 -21.44
N VAL A 404 20.26 8.78 -21.65
CA VAL A 404 21.24 8.34 -20.65
C VAL A 404 22.35 9.37 -20.54
N TYR A 405 22.53 9.96 -19.37
CA TYR A 405 23.37 11.16 -19.20
C TYR A 405 23.93 11.30 -17.78
N ASP A 406 24.71 12.36 -17.55
CA ASP A 406 25.47 12.59 -16.31
C ASP A 406 26.39 11.39 -16.00
N ASN A 407 26.39 10.80 -14.81
CA ASN A 407 27.32 9.74 -14.41
C ASN A 407 26.79 8.30 -14.63
N ALA A 408 25.80 8.11 -15.51
CA ALA A 408 25.15 6.81 -15.75
C ALA A 408 26.06 5.75 -16.37
N GLN A 409 25.80 4.50 -15.97
CA GLN A 409 26.65 3.36 -16.26
C GLN A 409 25.83 2.20 -16.84
N LEU A 410 26.10 1.89 -18.11
CA LEU A 410 25.60 0.70 -18.79
C LEU A 410 26.74 -0.33 -18.85
N TYR A 411 26.48 -1.54 -18.36
CA TYR A 411 27.49 -2.59 -18.16
C TYR A 411 27.14 -3.88 -18.93
N GLY A 412 28.16 -4.50 -19.54
CA GLY A 412 28.08 -5.87 -20.04
C GLY A 412 27.65 -5.96 -21.49
N ASN A 413 26.56 -6.69 -21.77
CA ASN A 413 26.01 -6.92 -23.11
C ASN A 413 24.76 -6.06 -23.36
N ALA A 414 24.72 -4.85 -22.78
CA ALA A 414 23.62 -3.92 -22.95
C ALA A 414 23.49 -3.51 -24.42
N ILE A 415 22.24 -3.48 -24.92
CA ILE A 415 21.91 -3.12 -26.29
C ILE A 415 21.32 -1.71 -26.30
N ILE A 416 21.89 -0.84 -27.13
CA ILE A 416 21.47 0.56 -27.29
C ILE A 416 21.14 0.76 -28.78
N SER A 417 19.87 1.01 -29.08
CA SER A 417 19.34 0.99 -30.46
C SER A 417 18.17 1.97 -30.65
N GLY A 418 17.81 2.25 -31.90
CA GLY A 418 16.82 3.26 -32.26
C GLY A 418 17.36 4.70 -32.32
N GLN A 419 16.82 5.59 -31.48
CA GLN A 419 17.11 7.05 -31.46
C GLN A 419 17.64 7.51 -30.08
N VAL A 420 18.32 6.64 -29.35
CA VAL A 420 18.84 6.93 -28.00
C VAL A 420 19.90 8.04 -28.05
N GLN A 421 19.88 8.90 -27.02
CA GLN A 421 20.86 9.98 -26.84
C GLN A 421 21.70 9.73 -25.59
N CYS A 422 23.02 9.70 -25.77
CA CYS A 422 24.01 9.55 -24.70
C CYS A 422 24.93 10.79 -24.68
N PHE A 423 24.95 11.53 -23.58
CA PHE A 423 25.65 12.83 -23.54
C PHE A 423 26.19 13.21 -22.13
N GLU A 424 26.81 14.40 -22.03
CA GLU A 424 27.53 14.88 -20.84
C GLU A 424 28.67 13.95 -20.42
N ASN A 425 28.59 13.27 -19.27
CA ASN A 425 29.67 12.44 -18.72
C ASN A 425 29.38 10.93 -18.79
N ALA A 426 28.36 10.52 -19.56
CA ALA A 426 27.85 9.16 -19.59
C ALA A 426 28.91 8.14 -20.04
N LYS A 427 28.86 6.94 -19.45
CA LYS A 427 29.87 5.89 -19.66
C LYS A 427 29.23 4.60 -20.16
N ILE A 428 29.68 4.16 -21.34
CA ILE A 428 29.29 2.90 -21.98
C ILE A 428 30.55 2.07 -22.20
N TYR A 429 30.58 0.85 -21.67
CA TYR A 429 31.77 -0.02 -21.63
C TYR A 429 31.39 -1.50 -21.49
N GLY A 430 32.37 -2.41 -21.59
CA GLY A 430 32.16 -3.85 -21.80
C GLY A 430 32.03 -4.21 -23.29
N GLN A 431 31.12 -5.13 -23.60
CA GLN A 431 30.79 -5.58 -24.98
C GLN A 431 29.46 -4.97 -25.45
N ALA A 432 29.22 -3.71 -25.08
CA ALA A 432 28.00 -3.00 -25.46
C ALA A 432 27.92 -2.85 -26.99
N LYS A 433 26.72 -3.10 -27.55
CA LYS A 433 26.45 -2.96 -28.99
C LYS A 433 25.61 -1.72 -29.22
N ILE A 434 26.14 -0.80 -30.04
CA ILE A 434 25.55 0.49 -30.35
C ILE A 434 25.23 0.52 -31.85
N ALA A 435 23.95 0.62 -32.21
CA ALA A 435 23.44 0.42 -33.56
C ALA A 435 22.39 1.47 -33.97
N ASP A 436 21.89 1.37 -35.19
CA ASP A 436 20.88 2.26 -35.77
C ASP A 436 21.31 3.74 -35.72
N LYS A 437 20.43 4.66 -35.29
CA LYS A 437 20.60 6.13 -35.33
C LYS A 437 20.91 6.72 -33.96
N VAL A 438 21.69 6.02 -33.15
CA VAL A 438 22.13 6.48 -31.82
C VAL A 438 23.03 7.70 -31.96
N LYS A 439 22.87 8.68 -31.05
CA LYS A 439 23.66 9.93 -31.01
C LYS A 439 24.47 10.03 -29.74
N ILE A 440 25.79 10.25 -29.89
CA ILE A 440 26.74 10.34 -28.78
C ILE A 440 27.54 11.64 -28.91
N TYR A 441 27.43 12.53 -27.93
CA TYR A 441 27.97 13.90 -28.00
C TYR A 441 28.28 14.51 -26.62
N GLY A 442 28.92 15.69 -26.58
CA GLY A 442 29.41 16.29 -25.33
C GLY A 442 30.67 15.59 -24.84
N GLN A 443 30.88 15.44 -23.53
CA GLN A 443 32.08 14.76 -22.98
C GLN A 443 31.91 13.24 -22.81
N ALA A 444 30.93 12.63 -23.50
CA ALA A 444 30.54 11.23 -23.35
C ALA A 444 31.65 10.27 -23.78
N LYS A 445 31.74 9.10 -23.13
CA LYS A 445 32.88 8.19 -23.26
C LYS A 445 32.46 6.76 -23.61
N ILE A 446 32.97 6.29 -24.75
CA ILE A 446 32.89 4.91 -25.22
C ILE A 446 34.30 4.30 -25.12
N TYR A 447 34.44 3.19 -24.39
CA TYR A 447 35.75 2.55 -24.19
C TYR A 447 35.65 1.03 -23.95
N GLU A 448 36.82 0.38 -23.82
CA GLU A 448 37.01 -1.09 -23.76
C GLU A 448 36.83 -1.80 -25.11
N PHE A 449 35.77 -2.59 -25.29
CA PHE A 449 35.52 -3.45 -26.46
C PHE A 449 34.15 -3.16 -27.11
N ALA A 450 33.64 -1.94 -26.96
CA ALA A 450 32.36 -1.55 -27.54
C ALA A 450 32.40 -1.61 -29.08
N GLU A 451 31.28 -2.05 -29.66
CA GLU A 451 31.06 -2.11 -31.11
C GLU A 451 30.08 -0.98 -31.50
N VAL A 452 30.52 -0.10 -32.41
CA VAL A 452 29.71 0.96 -33.02
C VAL A 452 29.64 0.70 -34.52
N TRP A 453 28.42 0.52 -35.03
CA TRP A 453 28.18 0.13 -36.43
C TRP A 453 26.87 0.69 -36.99
N ASP A 454 26.57 0.35 -38.24
CA ASP A 454 25.46 0.86 -39.03
C ASP A 454 25.48 2.39 -39.18
N SER A 455 24.54 3.12 -38.59
CA SER A 455 24.26 4.53 -38.90
C SER A 455 24.44 5.45 -37.68
N ALA A 456 25.37 5.08 -36.79
CA ALA A 456 25.59 5.75 -35.52
C ALA A 456 26.44 7.03 -35.68
N ASN A 457 26.07 8.09 -34.94
CA ASN A 457 26.71 9.42 -35.06
C ASN A 457 27.45 9.82 -33.77
N ILE A 458 28.73 10.17 -33.91
CA ILE A 458 29.59 10.63 -32.81
C ILE A 458 30.13 12.03 -33.14
N PHE A 459 29.82 13.03 -32.32
CA PHE A 459 30.13 14.44 -32.67
C PHE A 459 30.31 15.36 -31.46
N GLY A 460 30.76 16.60 -31.72
CA GLY A 460 31.13 17.55 -30.68
C GLY A 460 32.34 17.07 -29.88
N ASP A 461 32.40 17.32 -28.58
CA ASP A 461 33.58 16.99 -27.76
C ASP A 461 33.83 15.48 -27.47
N ALA A 462 33.02 14.56 -28.03
CA ALA A 462 32.94 13.18 -27.60
C ALA A 462 34.22 12.36 -27.85
N CYS A 463 34.48 11.39 -26.96
CA CYS A 463 35.69 10.58 -26.99
C CYS A 463 35.40 9.09 -27.20
N VAL A 464 36.04 8.50 -28.22
CA VAL A 464 36.13 7.05 -28.41
C VAL A 464 37.59 6.61 -28.27
N PHE A 465 37.85 5.69 -27.34
CA PHE A 465 39.21 5.24 -27.00
C PHE A 465 39.20 3.78 -26.54
N GLY A 466 40.35 3.25 -26.08
CA GLY A 466 40.51 1.82 -25.79
C GLY A 466 40.65 0.95 -27.05
N LYS A 467 40.02 -0.23 -27.08
CA LYS A 467 40.01 -1.18 -28.22
C LYS A 467 38.68 -1.19 -28.98
N SER A 468 37.90 -0.13 -28.83
CA SER A 468 36.60 0.07 -29.47
C SER A 468 36.71 -0.04 -30.99
N GLN A 469 35.69 -0.63 -31.63
CA GLN A 469 35.63 -0.81 -33.09
C GLN A 469 34.51 0.05 -33.67
N ILE A 470 34.86 0.85 -34.69
CA ILE A 470 33.93 1.70 -35.43
C ILE A 470 33.96 1.24 -36.89
N PHE A 471 32.80 0.80 -37.39
CA PHE A 471 32.67 0.19 -38.72
C PHE A 471 31.26 0.42 -39.31
N GLY A 472 30.94 -0.21 -40.44
CA GLY A 472 29.75 0.10 -41.23
C GLY A 472 29.74 1.54 -41.76
N ASN A 473 28.56 2.16 -41.79
CA ASN A 473 28.33 3.52 -42.33
C ASN A 473 28.39 4.61 -41.23
N SER A 474 29.10 4.36 -40.13
CA SER A 474 29.12 5.28 -38.98
C SER A 474 29.75 6.63 -39.35
N GLU A 475 29.27 7.72 -38.74
CA GLU A 475 29.76 9.09 -39.03
C GLU A 475 30.35 9.76 -37.79
N ILE A 476 31.57 10.30 -37.92
CA ILE A 476 32.29 11.01 -36.87
C ILE A 476 32.67 12.42 -37.34
N PHE A 477 32.25 13.47 -36.63
CA PHE A 477 32.43 14.84 -37.10
C PHE A 477 32.49 15.90 -35.99
N ASP A 478 32.61 17.18 -36.37
CA ASP A 478 32.91 18.33 -35.50
C ASP A 478 34.22 18.10 -34.71
N ASP A 479 34.31 18.50 -33.43
CA ASP A 479 35.53 18.40 -32.61
C ASP A 479 35.77 17.01 -31.95
N ALA A 480 35.19 15.94 -32.53
CA ALA A 480 35.19 14.59 -31.97
C ALA A 480 36.58 13.98 -31.95
N LYS A 481 36.89 13.18 -30.91
CA LYS A 481 38.25 12.72 -30.61
C LYS A 481 38.32 11.19 -30.62
N ILE A 482 39.11 10.65 -31.53
CA ILE A 482 39.44 9.21 -31.60
C ILE A 482 40.92 9.03 -31.28
N TYR A 483 41.22 8.25 -30.24
CA TYR A 483 42.60 8.02 -29.80
C TYR A 483 42.80 6.65 -29.13
N ASP A 484 43.98 6.43 -28.54
CA ASP A 484 44.48 5.14 -28.05
C ASP A 484 44.54 4.08 -29.17
N PHE A 485 43.90 2.91 -29.03
CA PHE A 485 43.97 1.79 -29.97
C PHE A 485 42.68 1.58 -30.78
N ALA A 486 41.79 2.57 -30.77
CA ALA A 486 40.53 2.56 -31.50
C ALA A 486 40.76 2.29 -33.00
N ALA A 487 39.87 1.50 -33.58
CA ALA A 487 39.94 1.08 -34.97
C ALA A 487 38.79 1.69 -35.78
N ILE A 488 39.15 2.36 -36.88
CA ILE A 488 38.23 2.86 -37.91
C ILE A 488 38.45 2.00 -39.15
N THR A 489 37.39 1.36 -39.64
CA THR A 489 37.41 0.44 -40.78
C THR A 489 36.12 0.53 -41.60
N GLU A 490 36.06 -0.18 -42.74
CA GLU A 490 34.92 -0.18 -43.67
C GLU A 490 34.60 1.23 -44.18
N ASP A 491 33.33 1.58 -44.37
CA ASP A 491 32.89 2.81 -45.04
C ASP A 491 32.67 4.00 -44.08
N VAL A 492 33.32 3.97 -42.90
CA VAL A 492 33.22 5.02 -41.88
C VAL A 492 33.70 6.37 -42.43
N LYS A 493 32.92 7.42 -42.17
CA LYS A 493 33.23 8.79 -42.58
C LYS A 493 33.73 9.62 -41.39
N VAL A 494 34.86 10.29 -41.58
CA VAL A 494 35.38 11.29 -40.64
C VAL A 494 35.54 12.63 -41.34
N TYR A 495 34.93 13.68 -40.81
CA TYR A 495 34.96 15.01 -41.42
C TYR A 495 34.80 16.16 -40.42
N GLY A 496 34.93 17.41 -40.89
CA GLY A 496 34.86 18.60 -40.04
C GLY A 496 36.21 18.88 -39.35
N ASN A 497 36.21 19.17 -38.05
CA ASN A 497 37.41 19.48 -37.26
C ASN A 497 37.92 18.28 -36.43
N ALA A 498 37.53 17.06 -36.82
CA ALA A 498 37.69 15.86 -36.00
C ALA A 498 39.18 15.55 -35.76
N LYS A 499 39.50 14.93 -34.62
CA LYS A 499 40.89 14.75 -34.16
C LYS A 499 41.18 13.27 -33.98
N ILE A 500 41.99 12.72 -34.87
CA ILE A 500 42.51 11.35 -34.80
C ILE A 500 43.97 11.41 -34.34
N TYR A 501 44.28 10.84 -33.18
CA TYR A 501 45.64 10.90 -32.64
C TYR A 501 46.02 9.71 -31.75
N GLY A 502 47.25 9.69 -31.23
CA GLY A 502 47.76 8.59 -30.42
C GLY A 502 48.20 7.40 -31.28
N HIS A 503 47.67 6.21 -31.03
CA HIS A 503 47.98 4.97 -31.79
C HIS A 503 46.78 4.46 -32.60
N ALA A 504 45.81 5.34 -32.91
CA ALA A 504 44.59 4.99 -33.61
C ALA A 504 44.90 4.35 -34.98
N ARG A 505 44.04 3.46 -35.44
CA ARG A 505 44.22 2.72 -36.70
C ARG A 505 43.11 3.06 -37.68
N ILE A 506 43.51 3.48 -38.88
CA ILE A 506 42.65 3.76 -40.02
C ILE A 506 43.00 2.75 -41.11
N PHE A 507 42.04 1.94 -41.54
CA PHE A 507 42.22 0.98 -42.62
C PHE A 507 40.92 0.69 -43.37
N GLY A 508 41.00 -0.09 -44.45
CA GLY A 508 39.83 -0.38 -45.28
C GLY A 508 39.44 0.80 -46.18
N GLY A 509 38.13 1.01 -46.36
CA GLY A 509 37.55 2.04 -47.23
C GLY A 509 37.24 3.38 -46.55
N ALA A 510 37.80 3.62 -45.36
CA ALA A 510 37.43 4.77 -44.53
C ALA A 510 37.68 6.09 -45.27
N LYS A 511 36.69 7.01 -45.19
CA LYS A 511 36.70 8.29 -45.90
C LYS A 511 36.96 9.43 -44.92
N ILE A 512 38.12 10.07 -45.04
CA ILE A 512 38.55 11.15 -44.16
C ILE A 512 38.70 12.44 -44.99
N SER A 513 38.03 13.50 -44.57
CA SER A 513 37.91 14.73 -45.36
C SER A 513 37.75 16.00 -44.52
N GLY A 514 37.82 17.17 -45.16
CA GLY A 514 37.76 18.46 -44.49
C GLY A 514 38.94 18.69 -43.54
N ASP A 515 38.80 19.68 -42.65
CA ASP A 515 39.81 20.11 -41.66
C ASP A 515 40.17 19.07 -40.57
N THR A 516 39.95 17.77 -40.83
CA THR A 516 40.26 16.66 -39.92
C THR A 516 41.76 16.65 -39.62
N PHE A 517 42.08 16.69 -38.33
CA PHE A 517 43.44 16.73 -37.82
C PHE A 517 43.92 15.32 -37.45
N ILE A 518 44.91 14.83 -38.20
CA ILE A 518 45.59 13.56 -37.95
C ILE A 518 47.01 13.84 -37.43
N ALA A 519 47.36 13.33 -36.26
CA ALA A 519 48.69 13.54 -35.66
C ALA A 519 49.14 12.44 -34.68
N GLY A 520 50.44 12.31 -34.45
CA GLY A 520 51.01 11.29 -33.55
C GLY A 520 51.36 9.99 -34.29
N GLN A 521 51.20 8.85 -33.62
CA GLN A 521 51.54 7.52 -34.18
C GLN A 521 50.32 6.82 -34.79
N VAL A 522 49.42 7.59 -35.41
CA VAL A 522 48.25 7.07 -36.11
C VAL A 522 48.73 6.22 -37.28
N LYS A 523 48.26 4.98 -37.36
CA LYS A 523 48.62 4.07 -38.45
C LYS A 523 47.52 4.06 -39.50
N VAL A 524 47.84 4.65 -40.64
CA VAL A 524 47.07 4.58 -41.87
C VAL A 524 47.63 3.42 -42.69
N PHE A 525 46.80 2.44 -43.07
CA PHE A 525 47.24 1.32 -43.92
C PHE A 525 46.09 0.76 -44.77
N GLY A 526 46.41 0.27 -45.97
CA GLY A 526 45.41 -0.05 -47.00
C GLY A 526 45.08 1.18 -47.84
N ASN A 527 43.83 1.29 -48.31
CA ASN A 527 43.40 2.32 -49.26
C ASN A 527 42.30 3.26 -48.71
N PRO A 528 42.45 3.88 -47.52
CA PRO A 528 41.51 4.91 -47.07
C PRO A 528 41.59 6.14 -48.00
N GLU A 529 40.45 6.75 -48.28
CA GLU A 529 40.38 8.00 -49.04
C GLU A 529 40.62 9.17 -48.07
N ILE A 530 41.70 9.92 -48.27
CA ILE A 530 42.08 11.01 -47.36
C ILE A 530 42.33 12.30 -48.15
N CYS A 531 41.51 13.33 -47.91
CA CYS A 531 41.49 14.60 -48.65
C CYS A 531 41.43 15.83 -47.73
N ASP A 532 41.84 17.00 -48.24
CA ASP A 532 41.71 18.34 -47.59
C ASP A 532 42.26 18.48 -46.15
N MET A 533 43.28 17.69 -45.80
CA MET A 533 43.85 17.64 -44.44
C MET A 533 44.71 18.84 -44.01
N ARG A 534 44.82 19.01 -42.68
CA ARG A 534 45.95 19.67 -42.02
C ARG A 534 46.88 18.63 -41.36
N LEU A 535 47.84 18.11 -42.13
CA LEU A 535 48.87 17.17 -41.65
C LEU A 535 50.00 17.88 -40.90
N PHE A 536 50.33 17.42 -39.68
CA PHE A 536 51.43 17.98 -38.88
C PHE A 536 52.19 16.91 -38.05
N ASN A 537 52.77 15.91 -38.72
CA ASN A 537 54.14 15.43 -38.47
C ASN A 537 54.58 14.34 -39.45
N TYR A 538 55.84 14.36 -39.89
CA TYR A 538 56.36 13.46 -40.93
C TYR A 538 56.37 11.95 -40.58
N GLU A 539 56.21 11.59 -39.30
CA GLU A 539 56.14 10.20 -38.83
C GLU A 539 54.75 9.55 -39.00
N THR A 540 53.68 10.32 -39.25
CA THR A 540 52.32 9.74 -39.43
C THR A 540 52.17 8.89 -40.70
N ILE A 541 53.22 8.86 -41.53
CA ILE A 541 53.21 8.26 -42.86
C ILE A 541 54.48 7.40 -42.99
N SER A 542 54.36 6.11 -42.67
CA SER A 542 55.11 5.13 -43.45
C SER A 542 54.36 4.94 -44.77
N ASP A 543 55.04 5.23 -45.88
CA ASP A 543 54.62 4.96 -47.26
C ASP A 543 53.60 5.94 -47.90
N ASN A 544 54.01 7.20 -47.90
CA ASN A 544 54.04 8.13 -49.05
C ASN A 544 52.73 8.52 -49.80
N PRO A 545 52.12 9.67 -49.43
CA PRO A 545 51.40 10.56 -50.31
C PRO A 545 52.17 11.88 -50.51
N SER A 546 53.23 11.84 -51.33
CA SER A 546 53.88 12.95 -52.06
C SER A 546 54.02 14.34 -51.41
N LEU A 547 55.26 14.70 -50.99
CA LEU A 547 55.95 16.03 -51.00
C LEU A 547 56.58 16.52 -49.67
N LEU A 548 57.88 16.24 -49.42
CA LEU A 548 58.92 17.17 -48.90
C LEU A 548 60.34 16.52 -48.96
N ASP A 549 61.38 17.35 -48.76
CA ASP A 549 62.79 17.16 -49.18
C ASP A 549 63.72 16.34 -48.23
N GLU A 550 64.77 15.72 -48.80
CA GLU A 550 65.61 14.68 -48.18
C GLU A 550 66.54 15.15 -47.04
N ASN A 551 66.86 16.44 -46.95
CA ASN A 551 67.95 16.90 -46.07
C ASN A 551 67.62 16.96 -44.56
N GLN A 552 66.35 16.86 -44.16
CA GLN A 552 65.97 16.92 -42.73
C GLN A 552 66.09 15.56 -42.00
N MET A 553 66.23 14.45 -42.72
CA MET A 553 66.19 13.08 -42.15
C MET A 553 67.47 12.62 -41.43
N LYS A 554 68.61 13.32 -41.56
CA LYS A 554 69.91 12.83 -41.03
C LYS A 554 70.20 13.18 -39.57
N ILE A 555 69.42 14.03 -38.91
CA ILE A 555 69.74 14.54 -37.56
C ILE A 555 69.06 13.71 -36.44
N LEU A 556 67.93 13.05 -36.71
CA LEU A 556 67.14 12.33 -35.70
C LEU A 556 67.72 10.94 -35.33
N HIS A 557 68.21 10.18 -36.31
CA HIS A 557 68.80 8.84 -36.08
C HIS A 557 70.04 8.82 -35.16
N GLY A 558 70.63 9.96 -34.82
CA GLY A 558 71.77 10.05 -33.90
C GLY A 558 71.41 9.83 -32.42
N LYS A 559 70.16 10.06 -32.00
CA LYS A 559 69.78 10.03 -30.56
C LYS A 559 69.03 8.78 -30.09
N GLU A 560 68.42 8.02 -31.00
CA GLU A 560 67.70 6.79 -30.63
C GLU A 560 68.62 5.66 -30.14
N LYS A 561 69.88 5.65 -30.61
CA LYS A 561 70.88 4.61 -30.27
C LYS A 561 71.42 4.63 -28.84
N GLN A 562 70.97 5.55 -27.98
CA GLN A 562 71.41 5.66 -26.58
C GLN A 562 70.33 5.33 -25.52
N ILE A 563 69.06 5.16 -25.91
CA ILE A 563 67.95 4.91 -24.98
C ILE A 563 67.48 3.44 -24.99
N LEU A 564 67.99 2.63 -25.93
CA LEU A 564 67.48 1.29 -26.23
C LEU A 564 68.53 0.17 -26.05
N ASN A 565 69.25 0.20 -24.92
CA ASN A 565 70.09 -0.92 -24.46
C ASN A 565 69.56 -1.55 -23.16
N GLU A 566 68.91 -2.70 -23.37
CA GLU A 566 68.63 -3.83 -22.47
C GLU A 566 69.04 -3.75 -20.98
N SER A 567 68.05 -3.80 -20.09
CA SER A 567 68.21 -4.33 -18.70
C SER A 567 66.92 -4.52 -17.87
N ASN A 568 65.72 -4.16 -18.36
CA ASN A 568 64.49 -4.22 -17.52
C ASN A 568 63.21 -4.82 -18.17
N LEU A 569 63.33 -5.52 -19.31
CA LEU A 569 62.17 -6.15 -19.97
C LEU A 569 61.82 -7.55 -19.42
N ASN A 570 62.81 -8.29 -18.90
CA ASN A 570 62.61 -9.69 -18.47
C ASN A 570 61.88 -9.84 -17.13
N ASP A 571 62.11 -8.94 -16.16
CA ASP A 571 61.49 -9.03 -14.83
C ASP A 571 59.97 -8.81 -14.85
N ASN A 572 59.48 -8.02 -15.80
CA ASN A 572 58.05 -7.75 -15.95
C ASN A 572 57.29 -8.91 -16.63
N ILE A 573 57.96 -9.73 -17.44
CA ILE A 573 57.35 -10.91 -18.08
C ILE A 573 57.20 -12.05 -17.07
N ALA A 574 58.17 -12.24 -16.17
CA ALA A 574 58.09 -13.22 -15.09
C ALA A 574 56.93 -12.92 -14.11
N LYS A 575 56.70 -11.63 -13.82
CA LYS A 575 55.63 -11.19 -12.90
C LYS A 575 54.22 -11.48 -13.44
N VAL A 576 54.00 -11.22 -14.73
CA VAL A 576 52.73 -11.49 -15.43
C VAL A 576 52.43 -12.99 -15.56
N LEU A 577 53.45 -13.85 -15.56
CA LEU A 577 53.28 -15.31 -15.58
C LEU A 577 52.85 -15.89 -14.22
N ASN A 578 53.35 -15.35 -13.10
CA ASN A 578 52.93 -15.78 -11.76
C ASN A 578 51.49 -15.35 -11.40
N GLU A 579 51.08 -14.13 -11.76
CA GLU A 579 49.71 -13.65 -11.46
C GLU A 579 48.62 -14.47 -12.18
N ARG A 580 48.96 -15.13 -13.30
CA ARG A 580 48.05 -16.01 -14.05
C ARG A 580 47.82 -17.39 -13.42
N GLN A 581 48.61 -17.81 -12.42
CA GLN A 581 48.43 -19.11 -11.76
C GLN A 581 47.50 -19.06 -10.52
N ILE A 582 47.23 -17.89 -9.94
CA ILE A 582 46.45 -17.79 -8.68
C ILE A 582 44.93 -17.65 -8.92
N VAL A 583 44.49 -17.15 -10.08
CA VAL A 583 43.06 -16.88 -10.35
C VAL A 583 42.30 -18.11 -10.86
N ASN A 584 43.00 -19.13 -11.36
CA ASN A 584 42.40 -20.42 -11.73
C ASN A 584 42.67 -21.46 -10.64
N LEU A 585 41.63 -22.22 -10.27
CA LEU A 585 41.60 -23.29 -9.25
C LEU A 585 41.35 -22.80 -7.81
N ASN A 586 40.11 -22.46 -7.45
CA ASN A 586 39.03 -23.39 -7.05
C ASN A 586 38.98 -23.75 -5.55
N LYS A 587 37.79 -23.54 -4.99
CA LYS A 587 37.07 -24.41 -4.03
C LYS A 587 37.39 -24.35 -2.52
N LYS A 588 36.28 -24.08 -1.80
CA LYS A 588 35.75 -24.75 -0.58
C LYS A 588 35.91 -24.11 0.81
N ASP A 589 34.71 -23.88 1.38
CA ASP A 589 34.21 -24.31 2.70
C ASP A 589 34.85 -23.78 4.01
N SER A 590 34.00 -23.03 4.75
CA SER A 590 33.79 -23.05 6.22
C SER A 590 34.82 -22.49 7.24
N THR A 591 34.31 -21.48 7.99
CA THR A 591 34.38 -21.26 9.47
C THR A 591 35.65 -20.73 10.17
N ILE A 592 35.38 -19.89 11.20
CA ILE A 592 36.21 -19.42 12.33
C ILE A 592 37.28 -18.35 11.97
N GLU A 593 37.15 -17.08 12.36
CA GLU A 593 37.30 -16.39 13.67
C GLU A 593 38.77 -16.01 14.01
N ASP A 594 39.02 -14.69 14.10
CA ASP A 594 40.22 -13.96 14.58
C ASP A 594 41.59 -14.27 13.90
N ILE A 595 42.64 -13.43 13.88
CA ILE A 595 43.12 -12.41 14.84
C ILE A 595 43.72 -11.19 14.10
N ASP A 596 43.55 -10.01 14.71
CA ASP A 596 44.18 -8.72 14.37
C ASP A 596 45.56 -8.58 15.04
N ALA A 597 46.67 -8.47 14.27
CA ALA A 597 47.98 -7.98 14.75
C ALA A 597 49.08 -7.89 13.66
N ALA A 598 49.10 -6.86 12.78
CA ALA A 598 50.31 -6.49 12.01
C ALA A 598 50.28 -5.09 11.33
N GLN A 599 49.81 -4.02 12.00
CA GLN A 599 49.95 -2.65 11.46
C GLN A 599 50.56 -1.66 12.48
N LYS A 600 51.90 -1.62 12.51
CA LYS A 600 52.67 -0.44 12.94
C LYS A 600 54.10 -0.54 12.42
N ILE A 601 54.68 0.61 12.08
CA ILE A 601 56.06 0.81 11.60
C ILE A 601 56.30 0.32 10.15
N ASN A 602 56.01 1.18 9.17
CA ASN A 602 57.12 1.85 8.46
C ASN A 602 56.67 3.07 7.64
N ASN A 603 57.64 3.91 7.31
CA ASN A 603 57.58 5.04 6.38
C ASN A 603 56.82 6.31 6.81
N SER A 604 57.41 7.00 7.79
CA SER A 604 57.42 8.47 7.81
C SER A 604 58.86 8.97 7.70
N ASN A 605 59.35 9.16 6.46
CA ASN A 605 60.51 10.00 6.19
C ASN A 605 60.60 10.39 4.71
N ASN A 606 60.67 11.70 4.48
CA ASN A 606 61.11 12.39 3.26
C ASN A 606 60.24 12.28 1.99
N ILE A 607 60.01 13.36 1.21
CA ILE A 607 60.36 14.79 1.37
C ILE A 607 59.47 15.62 0.40
N GLU A 608 59.07 16.84 0.78
CA GLU A 608 59.03 18.06 -0.05
C GLU A 608 58.63 19.24 0.88
N ILE A 609 59.47 20.23 1.19
CA ILE A 609 60.12 21.23 0.32
C ILE A 609 59.12 22.03 -0.52
N LYS A 610 58.67 23.20 -0.01
CA LYS A 610 59.11 24.50 -0.56
C LYS A 610 58.63 25.75 0.20
N ARG A 611 59.63 26.60 0.45
CA ARG A 611 59.66 28.08 0.33
C ARG A 611 59.10 28.97 1.45
N ASN A 612 60.06 29.69 2.04
CA ASN A 612 60.15 31.15 2.16
C ASN A 612 58.99 31.91 2.83
N VAL A 613 59.30 32.65 3.89
CA VAL A 613 59.66 34.09 3.80
C VAL A 613 60.41 34.50 5.09
N SER A 614 61.13 35.60 5.02
CA SER A 614 62.07 36.16 6.01
C SER A 614 61.41 37.00 7.11
N GLU A 615 62.21 37.25 8.17
CA GLU A 615 62.17 38.41 9.08
C GLU A 615 61.13 38.51 10.23
N ILE A 616 61.45 39.45 11.13
CA ILE A 616 60.68 39.99 12.28
C ILE A 616 60.68 39.09 13.54
N VAL A 617 61.72 39.12 14.38
CA VAL A 617 62.03 40.17 15.40
C VAL A 617 61.08 40.15 16.62
N THR A 618 61.70 40.05 17.80
CA THR A 618 61.23 40.38 19.17
C THR A 618 60.18 39.53 19.91
N ALA A 619 60.70 38.96 21.01
CA ALA A 619 60.33 39.26 22.41
C ALA A 619 59.28 38.42 23.14
N LYS A 620 59.71 38.00 24.35
CA LYS A 620 58.96 37.86 25.61
C LYS A 620 57.73 36.91 25.61
N ASN A 621 57.52 36.04 26.59
CA ASN A 621 58.12 35.94 27.92
C ASN A 621 58.07 34.48 28.43
N PRO A 622 58.72 34.17 29.56
CA PRO A 622 58.94 32.79 30.02
C PRO A 622 57.95 32.32 31.11
N LEU A 623 58.27 31.14 31.67
CA LEU A 623 57.90 30.61 33.01
C LEU A 623 56.59 29.79 33.15
N ASN A 624 56.85 28.50 33.43
CA ASN A 624 56.47 27.80 34.67
C ASN A 624 55.24 26.88 34.78
N PHE A 625 55.60 25.63 35.14
CA PHE A 625 55.05 24.74 36.18
C PHE A 625 53.58 24.29 36.18
N ALA A 626 53.47 22.95 36.26
CA ALA A 626 52.51 22.16 37.04
C ALA A 626 51.03 22.21 36.60
N VAL A 627 50.26 21.12 36.66
CA VAL A 627 50.45 19.79 37.30
C VAL A 627 50.25 18.69 36.25
#